data_AF-A0A2E8D9V3-F1
#
_entry.id   AF-A0A2E8D9V3-F1
#
_cell.length_a   1.000
_cell.length_b   1.000
_cell.length_c   1.000
_cell.angle_alpha   90.00
_cell.angle_beta   90.00
_cell.angle_gamma   90.00
#
_symmetry.space_group_name_H-M   'P 1'
#
loop_
_entity.id
_entity.type
_entity.pdbx_description
1 polymer ?
#
loop_
_entity_poly.entity_id
_entity_poly.type
_entity_poly.pdbx_seq_one_letter_code
_entity_poly.pdbx_strand_id
1 'polypeptide(L)'
;MWLLASNASWGIFACGVLLLIFVLMKRSRRYTRRARRDARTEHNRLVEPDRDKALIDAPREILRWQVGMHETARDLKAELDSKIGVLQATIRIANEETERLEAAINRAERLGVSACGDTLAEIERIADASVLTTGDLPDPGTSEFATISPLESHRSRIFALADEGCGAQAIAASTGLPCGDVELVLSLRAPQN
;
A
#
# COMPACT_ATOMS: atom_id res chain seq x y z
N MET A 1 28.00 -0.45 -40.89
CA MET A 1 26.56 -0.59 -41.22
C MET A 1 25.63 -0.72 -40.01
N TRP A 2 26.06 -1.28 -38.87
CA TRP A 2 25.23 -1.40 -37.65
C TRP A 2 24.88 -0.07 -36.93
N LEU A 3 25.64 1.00 -37.16
CA LEU A 3 25.37 2.32 -36.58
C LEU A 3 24.18 3.06 -37.23
N LEU A 4 23.85 2.77 -38.50
CA LEU A 4 22.67 3.37 -39.13
C LEU A 4 21.36 2.74 -38.64
N ALA A 5 21.37 1.46 -38.28
CA ALA A 5 20.18 0.77 -37.77
C ALA A 5 19.75 1.27 -36.38
N SER A 6 20.72 1.60 -35.51
CA SER A 6 20.46 2.19 -34.19
C SER A 6 19.72 3.53 -34.33
N ASN A 7 20.21 4.40 -35.22
CA ASN A 7 19.62 5.72 -35.47
C ASN A 7 18.23 5.63 -36.13
N ALA A 8 17.98 4.60 -36.94
CA ALA A 8 16.68 4.35 -37.55
C ALA A 8 15.63 3.92 -36.52
N SER A 9 16.00 3.06 -35.56
CA SER A 9 15.09 2.64 -34.48
C SER A 9 14.70 3.79 -33.56
N TRP A 10 15.65 4.65 -33.20
CA TRP A 10 15.40 5.86 -32.42
C TRP A 10 14.50 6.84 -33.18
N GLY A 11 14.71 7.00 -34.49
CA GLY A 11 13.89 7.88 -35.33
C GLY A 11 12.42 7.50 -35.34
N ILE A 12 12.10 6.20 -35.47
CA ILE A 12 10.72 5.70 -35.47
C ILE A 12 10.07 5.91 -34.10
N PHE A 13 10.79 5.62 -33.00
CA PHE A 13 10.29 5.82 -31.65
C PHE A 13 10.03 7.31 -31.36
N ALA A 14 10.97 8.19 -31.69
CA ALA A 14 10.81 9.63 -31.54
C ALA A 14 9.62 10.18 -32.35
N CYS A 15 9.41 9.66 -33.57
CA CYS A 15 8.28 10.04 -34.41
C CYS A 15 6.94 9.58 -33.79
N GLY A 16 6.88 8.36 -33.25
CA GLY A 16 5.70 7.83 -32.56
C GLY A 16 5.34 8.63 -31.30
N VAL A 17 6.34 8.96 -30.48
CA VAL A 17 6.16 9.79 -29.28
C VAL A 17 5.70 11.20 -29.65
N LEU A 18 6.28 11.83 -30.66
CA LEU A 18 5.84 13.14 -31.16
C LEU A 18 4.40 13.10 -31.68
N LEU A 19 4.01 12.03 -32.39
CA LEU A 19 2.64 11.86 -32.88
C LEU A 19 1.65 11.65 -31.73
N LEU A 20 2.01 10.87 -30.71
CA LEU A 20 1.22 10.69 -29.49
C LEU A 20 1.03 12.02 -28.76
N ILE A 21 2.11 12.78 -28.55
CA ILE A 21 2.06 14.11 -27.93
C ILE A 21 1.18 15.05 -28.78
N PHE A 22 1.29 15.01 -30.11
CA PHE A 22 0.47 15.83 -30.99
C PHE A 22 -1.02 15.47 -30.90
N VAL A 23 -1.36 14.18 -30.87
CA VAL A 23 -2.75 13.69 -30.71
C VAL A 23 -3.30 14.07 -29.34
N LEU A 24 -2.53 13.85 -28.27
CA LEU A 24 -2.88 14.25 -26.91
C LEU A 24 -3.04 15.76 -26.81
N MET A 25 -2.18 16.54 -27.44
CA MET A 25 -2.27 17.99 -27.41
C MET A 25 -3.45 18.50 -28.26
N LYS A 26 -3.80 17.87 -29.38
CA LYS A 26 -4.98 18.22 -30.19
C LYS A 26 -6.29 17.85 -29.47
N ARG A 27 -6.33 16.69 -28.81
CA ARG A 27 -7.46 16.22 -28.00
C ARG A 27 -7.61 17.06 -26.72
N SER A 28 -6.52 17.29 -26.01
CA SER A 28 -6.45 18.14 -24.81
C SER A 28 -6.83 19.57 -25.16
N ARG A 29 -6.28 20.17 -26.23
CA ARG A 29 -6.66 21.53 -26.66
C ARG A 29 -8.15 21.66 -26.97
N ARG A 30 -8.87 20.63 -27.42
CA ARG A 30 -10.35 20.71 -27.57
C ARG A 30 -11.05 20.78 -26.21
N TYR A 31 -10.52 20.09 -25.20
CA TYR A 31 -11.02 20.10 -23.83
C TYR A 31 -10.64 21.41 -23.11
N THR A 32 -9.37 21.83 -23.19
CA THR A 32 -8.88 23.09 -22.60
C THR A 32 -9.39 24.33 -23.34
N ARG A 33 -9.71 24.28 -24.63
CA ARG A 33 -10.36 25.43 -25.32
C ARG A 33 -11.81 25.64 -24.88
N ARG A 34 -12.50 24.59 -24.39
CA ARG A 34 -13.80 24.76 -23.71
C ARG A 34 -13.58 25.46 -22.35
N ALA A 35 -12.67 24.92 -21.52
CA ALA A 35 -12.32 25.53 -20.23
C ALA A 35 -11.76 26.96 -20.31
N ARG A 36 -10.98 27.30 -21.36
CA ARG A 36 -10.42 28.66 -21.54
C ARG A 36 -11.44 29.66 -22.10
N ARG A 37 -12.51 29.21 -22.78
CA ARG A 37 -13.64 30.10 -23.10
C ARG A 37 -14.39 30.45 -21.82
N ASP A 38 -14.53 29.51 -20.89
CA ASP A 38 -15.18 29.75 -19.60
C ASP A 38 -14.36 30.70 -18.72
N ALA A 39 -13.03 30.52 -18.63
CA ALA A 39 -12.15 31.41 -17.86
C ALA A 39 -12.03 32.84 -18.43
N ARG A 40 -12.10 33.02 -19.76
CA ARG A 40 -12.13 34.37 -20.37
C ARG A 40 -13.47 35.09 -20.18
N THR A 41 -14.54 34.33 -19.97
CA THR A 41 -15.86 34.88 -19.64
C THR A 41 -15.95 35.26 -18.16
N GLU A 42 -15.10 34.70 -17.31
CA GLU A 42 -15.06 34.99 -15.87
C GLU A 42 -14.38 36.32 -15.53
N HIS A 43 -13.32 36.71 -16.24
CA HIS A 43 -12.66 38.01 -16.00
C HIS A 43 -13.48 39.22 -16.48
N ASN A 44 -14.48 39.01 -17.36
CA ASN A 44 -15.38 40.07 -17.84
C ASN A 44 -16.67 40.19 -17.01
N ARG A 45 -16.80 39.47 -15.87
CA ARG A 45 -18.01 39.37 -15.03
C ARG A 45 -17.99 40.20 -13.75
N LEU A 46 -17.09 41.17 -13.63
CA LEU A 46 -17.22 42.21 -12.59
C LEU A 46 -18.32 43.24 -12.92
N VAL A 47 -19.01 43.10 -14.06
CA VAL A 47 -20.26 43.80 -14.34
C VAL A 47 -21.37 42.79 -14.18
N GLU A 48 -22.09 42.92 -13.06
CA GLU A 48 -23.18 42.09 -12.58
C GLU A 48 -24.36 42.09 -13.58
N PRO A 49 -24.73 40.94 -14.16
CA PRO A 49 -26.04 40.79 -14.78
C PRO A 49 -26.73 39.60 -14.11
N ASP A 50 -27.67 39.89 -13.22
CA ASP A 50 -28.96 39.18 -13.11
C ASP A 50 -28.88 37.66 -13.39
N ARG A 51 -28.11 36.94 -12.56
CA ARG A 51 -27.88 35.49 -12.69
C ARG A 51 -29.18 34.69 -12.62
N ASP A 52 -30.19 35.23 -11.95
CA ASP A 52 -31.46 34.55 -11.71
C ASP A 52 -32.33 34.47 -12.96
N LYS A 53 -32.18 35.40 -13.92
CA LYS A 53 -32.96 35.37 -15.17
C LYS A 53 -32.37 34.45 -16.25
N ALA A 54 -31.05 34.22 -16.23
CA ALA A 54 -30.39 33.33 -17.20
C ALA A 54 -30.59 31.83 -16.90
N LEU A 55 -31.04 31.48 -15.69
CA LEU A 55 -31.30 30.10 -15.27
C LEU A 55 -32.72 29.62 -15.55
N ILE A 56 -33.68 30.52 -15.78
CA ILE A 56 -35.09 30.17 -16.06
C ILE A 56 -35.23 29.55 -17.47
N ASP A 57 -34.32 29.90 -18.39
CA ASP A 57 -34.31 29.39 -19.77
C ASP A 57 -33.25 28.29 -20.00
N ALA A 58 -32.60 27.81 -18.94
CA ALA A 58 -31.67 26.69 -19.05
C ALA A 58 -32.47 25.40 -19.37
N PRO A 59 -32.09 24.64 -20.41
CA PRO A 59 -32.72 23.35 -20.71
C PRO A 59 -32.82 22.50 -19.45
N ARG A 60 -34.01 21.93 -19.17
CA ARG A 60 -34.28 21.12 -17.97
C ARG A 60 -33.23 20.03 -17.71
N GLU A 61 -32.58 19.56 -18.76
CA GLU A 61 -31.47 18.62 -18.71
C GLU A 61 -30.27 19.18 -17.93
N ILE A 62 -29.89 20.44 -18.14
CA ILE A 62 -28.77 21.09 -17.45
C ILE A 62 -29.07 21.22 -15.96
N LEU A 63 -30.29 21.61 -15.59
CA LEU A 63 -30.71 21.69 -14.19
C LEU A 63 -30.68 20.31 -13.51
N ARG A 64 -31.10 19.25 -14.21
CA ARG A 64 -30.99 17.87 -13.70
C ARG A 64 -29.54 17.44 -13.50
N TRP A 65 -28.67 17.76 -14.44
CA TRP A 65 -27.23 17.50 -14.32
C TRP A 65 -26.62 18.26 -13.15
N GLN A 66 -27.00 19.53 -12.95
CA GLN A 66 -26.52 20.33 -11.83
C GLN A 66 -26.93 19.73 -10.48
N VAL A 67 -28.19 19.33 -10.32
CA VAL A 67 -28.66 18.66 -9.10
C VAL A 67 -27.94 17.33 -8.90
N GLY A 68 -27.78 16.52 -9.95
CA GLY A 68 -27.04 15.26 -9.88
C GLY A 68 -25.58 15.46 -9.46
N MET A 69 -24.91 16.48 -10.01
CA MET A 69 -23.54 16.81 -9.60
C MET A 69 -23.47 17.28 -8.14
N HIS A 70 -24.44 18.08 -7.68
CA HIS A 70 -24.49 18.50 -6.28
C HIS A 70 -24.70 17.33 -5.33
N GLU A 71 -25.56 16.36 -5.69
CA GLU A 71 -25.77 15.17 -4.88
C GLU A 71 -24.51 14.32 -4.81
N THR A 72 -23.87 14.06 -5.97
CA THR A 72 -22.60 13.31 -5.99
C THR A 72 -21.50 14.01 -5.19
N ALA A 73 -21.43 15.34 -5.23
CA ALA A 73 -20.46 16.10 -4.44
C ALA A 73 -20.73 15.97 -2.93
N ARG A 74 -22.01 15.92 -2.53
CA ARG A 74 -22.41 15.71 -1.14
C ARG A 74 -22.06 14.30 -0.65
N ASP A 75 -22.34 13.29 -1.47
CA ASP A 75 -22.02 11.89 -1.17
C ASP A 75 -20.51 11.69 -1.02
N LEU A 76 -19.72 12.21 -1.98
CA LEU A 76 -18.26 12.15 -1.92
C LEU A 76 -17.70 12.86 -0.70
N LYS A 77 -18.30 14.01 -0.33
CA LYS A 77 -17.90 14.73 0.89
C LYS A 77 -18.17 13.89 2.13
N ALA A 78 -19.35 13.27 2.23
CA ALA A 78 -19.69 12.42 3.36
C ALA A 78 -18.75 11.20 3.48
N GLU A 79 -18.41 10.57 2.35
CA GLU A 79 -17.44 9.47 2.32
C GLU A 79 -16.04 9.91 2.77
N LEU A 80 -15.57 11.06 2.29
CA LEU A 80 -14.30 11.63 2.70
C LEU A 80 -14.27 11.98 4.18
N ASP A 81 -15.30 12.65 4.69
CA ASP A 81 -15.42 13.01 6.11
C ASP A 81 -15.41 11.74 6.99
N SER A 82 -16.08 10.67 6.55
CA SER A 82 -16.04 9.37 7.24
C SER A 82 -14.64 8.75 7.24
N LYS A 83 -13.94 8.75 6.11
CA LYS A 83 -12.57 8.19 6.01
C LYS A 83 -11.57 9.01 6.83
N ILE A 84 -11.69 10.33 6.83
CA ILE A 84 -10.87 11.22 7.65
C ILE A 84 -11.11 10.93 9.13
N GLY A 85 -12.35 10.72 9.56
CA GLY A 85 -12.68 10.34 10.93
C GLY A 85 -11.99 9.04 11.36
N VAL A 86 -12.04 8.00 10.52
CA VAL A 86 -11.34 6.73 10.78
C VAL A 86 -9.82 6.94 10.86
N LEU A 87 -9.23 7.68 9.92
CA LEU A 87 -7.79 7.96 9.93
C LEU A 87 -7.35 8.73 11.18
N GLN A 88 -8.11 9.76 11.57
CA GLN A 88 -7.83 10.51 12.80
C GLN A 88 -7.91 9.62 14.05
N ALA A 89 -8.89 8.71 14.11
CA ALA A 89 -8.99 7.76 15.21
C ALA A 89 -7.79 6.80 15.25
N THR A 90 -7.37 6.27 14.10
CA THR A 90 -6.19 5.37 14.05
C THR A 90 -4.90 6.08 14.41
N ILE A 91 -4.70 7.32 13.96
CA ILE A 91 -3.53 8.14 14.32
C ILE A 91 -3.52 8.41 15.83
N ARG A 92 -4.67 8.70 16.42
CA ARG A 92 -4.79 8.92 17.86
C ARG A 92 -4.37 7.68 18.65
N ILE A 93 -4.83 6.49 18.25
CA ILE A 93 -4.45 5.23 18.89
C ILE A 93 -2.95 4.97 18.75
N ALA A 94 -2.38 5.17 17.56
CA ALA A 94 -0.94 4.99 17.33
C ALA A 94 -0.08 5.92 18.21
N ASN A 95 -0.53 7.18 18.36
CA ASN A 95 0.15 8.14 19.23
C ASN A 95 0.05 7.75 20.71
N GLU A 96 -1.11 7.27 21.16
CA GLU A 96 -1.30 6.80 22.54
C GLU A 96 -0.40 5.60 22.87
N GLU A 97 -0.27 4.64 21.95
CA GLU A 97 0.65 3.51 22.13
C GLU A 97 2.12 3.94 22.08
N THR A 98 2.47 4.92 21.25
CA THR A 98 3.84 5.47 21.22
C THR A 98 4.18 6.15 22.54
N GLU A 99 3.30 7.01 23.04
CA GLU A 99 3.49 7.69 24.33
C GLU A 99 3.60 6.68 25.48
N ARG A 100 2.78 5.62 25.45
CA ARG A 100 2.84 4.53 26.43
C ARG A 100 4.19 3.79 26.38
N LEU A 101 4.69 3.47 25.19
CA LEU A 101 5.98 2.81 24.98
C LEU A 101 7.13 3.71 25.44
N GLU A 102 7.13 4.97 25.04
CA GLU A 102 8.12 5.96 25.47
C GLU A 102 8.12 6.13 26.99
N ALA A 103 6.94 6.18 27.62
CA ALA A 103 6.83 6.25 29.07
C ALA A 103 7.35 4.98 29.77
N ALA A 104 7.17 3.80 29.16
CA ALA A 104 7.71 2.54 29.68
C ALA A 104 9.24 2.49 29.53
N ILE A 105 9.79 2.91 28.39
CA ILE A 105 11.23 3.00 28.13
C ILE A 105 11.88 3.98 29.10
N ASN A 106 11.34 5.19 29.25
CA ASN A 106 11.83 6.19 30.20
C ASN A 106 11.81 5.69 31.65
N ARG A 107 10.79 4.88 32.02
CA ARG A 107 10.75 4.24 33.34
C ARG A 107 11.83 3.18 33.51
N ALA A 108 12.07 2.35 32.50
CA ALA A 108 13.15 1.36 32.51
C ALA A 108 14.54 2.01 32.60
N GLU A 109 14.76 3.08 31.84
CA GLU A 109 16.00 3.85 31.85
C GLU A 109 16.29 4.47 33.23
N ARG A 110 15.26 5.05 33.88
CA ARG A 110 15.39 5.57 35.25
C ARG A 110 15.73 4.50 36.29
N LEU A 111 15.34 3.25 36.04
CA LEU A 111 15.67 2.11 36.89
C LEU A 111 17.05 1.52 36.56
N GLY A 112 17.80 2.11 35.63
CA GLY A 112 19.11 1.63 35.18
C GLY A 112 19.02 0.37 34.31
N VAL A 113 17.82 -0.02 33.88
CA VAL A 113 17.60 -1.12 32.93
C VAL A 113 17.76 -0.54 31.54
N SER A 114 19.01 -0.27 31.15
CA SER A 114 19.32 0.18 29.80
C SER A 114 19.34 -1.04 28.87
N ALA A 115 18.26 -1.24 28.14
CA ALA A 115 18.15 -2.23 27.08
C ALA A 115 18.87 -1.75 25.81
N CYS A 116 20.18 -1.49 25.87
CA CYS A 116 20.99 -1.30 24.67
C CYS A 116 22.47 -1.44 25.03
N GLY A 117 23.05 -2.62 24.77
CA GLY A 117 24.46 -2.91 25.04
C GLY A 117 24.61 -4.21 25.81
N ASP A 118 24.22 -4.23 27.09
CA ASP A 118 24.59 -5.32 27.99
C ASP A 118 23.93 -6.67 27.67
N THR A 119 22.66 -6.71 27.24
CA THR A 119 22.04 -8.01 26.92
C THR A 119 22.51 -8.59 25.60
N LEU A 120 22.76 -7.75 24.59
CA LEU A 120 23.31 -8.21 23.30
C LEU A 120 24.78 -8.62 23.47
N ALA A 121 25.57 -7.83 24.20
CA ALA A 121 26.96 -8.14 24.52
C ALA A 121 27.06 -9.37 25.45
N GLU A 122 26.12 -9.58 26.37
CA GLU A 122 26.09 -10.79 27.22
C GLU A 122 25.66 -12.02 26.42
N ILE A 123 24.72 -11.88 25.48
CA ILE A 123 24.35 -12.97 24.55
C ILE A 123 25.55 -13.31 23.63
N GLU A 124 26.27 -12.32 23.12
CA GLU A 124 27.49 -12.51 22.31
C GLU A 124 28.62 -13.16 23.14
N ARG A 125 28.79 -12.75 24.39
CA ARG A 125 29.77 -13.35 25.32
C ARG A 125 29.43 -14.79 25.70
N ILE A 126 28.14 -15.11 25.85
CA ILE A 126 27.67 -16.49 26.07
C ILE A 126 27.85 -17.33 24.80
N ALA A 127 27.59 -16.74 23.63
CA ALA A 127 27.83 -17.40 22.34
C ALA A 127 29.32 -17.71 22.14
N ASP A 128 30.22 -16.75 22.37
CA ASP A 128 31.68 -16.95 22.29
C ASP A 128 32.19 -17.96 23.32
N ALA A 129 31.62 -17.98 24.54
CA ALA A 129 31.97 -18.97 25.56
C ALA A 129 31.52 -20.40 25.19
N SER A 130 30.41 -20.54 24.45
CA SER A 130 29.90 -21.85 24.01
C SER A 130 30.69 -22.45 22.84
N VAL A 131 31.36 -21.62 22.03
CA VAL A 131 32.14 -22.06 20.85
C VAL A 131 33.47 -22.75 21.24
N LEU A 132 33.96 -22.58 22.47
CA LEU A 132 35.18 -23.27 22.93
C LEU A 132 34.92 -24.67 23.53
N THR A 133 33.67 -25.15 23.56
CA THR A 133 33.33 -26.51 24.02
C THR A 133 32.52 -27.27 22.97
N THR A 134 33.03 -27.38 21.75
CA THR A 134 32.59 -28.43 20.80
C THR A 134 33.81 -28.92 20.04
N GLY A 135 34.65 -29.68 20.75
CA GLY A 135 35.56 -30.61 20.12
C GLY A 135 34.78 -31.82 19.65
N ASP A 136 34.24 -31.78 18.44
CA ASP A 136 34.28 -32.84 17.43
C ASP A 136 33.52 -32.33 16.20
N LEU A 137 34.16 -32.36 15.03
CA LEU A 137 33.54 -31.94 13.77
C LEU A 137 32.59 -33.03 13.24
N PRO A 138 31.33 -32.69 12.87
CA PRO A 138 30.60 -33.42 11.86
C PRO A 138 30.60 -32.64 10.53
N ASP A 139 31.00 -33.36 9.48
CA ASP A 139 30.88 -33.17 8.03
C ASP A 139 29.98 -32.00 7.51
N PRO A 140 30.46 -31.11 6.60
CA PRO A 140 29.70 -29.98 6.04
C PRO A 140 28.55 -30.34 5.07
N GLY A 141 27.94 -31.52 5.22
CA GLY A 141 26.87 -32.01 4.33
C GLY A 141 25.45 -31.96 4.90
N THR A 142 25.27 -31.70 6.19
CA THR A 142 23.94 -31.82 6.83
C THR A 142 23.52 -30.49 7.41
N SER A 143 22.49 -29.90 6.79
CA SER A 143 21.82 -28.68 7.23
C SER A 143 21.18 -28.89 8.61
N GLU A 144 21.95 -28.68 9.68
CA GLU A 144 21.48 -28.60 11.06
C GLU A 144 21.12 -27.15 11.42
N PHE A 145 20.20 -26.54 10.67
CA PHE A 145 19.36 -25.47 11.22
C PHE A 145 18.10 -26.11 11.81
N ALA A 146 18.29 -27.05 12.74
CA ALA A 146 17.22 -27.68 13.51
C ALA A 146 16.98 -26.93 14.83
N THR A 147 16.88 -25.60 14.79
CA THR A 147 16.04 -24.93 15.76
C THR A 147 14.62 -25.20 15.30
N ILE A 148 13.93 -26.17 15.91
CA ILE A 148 12.51 -26.46 15.64
C ILE A 148 11.75 -25.16 15.89
N SER A 149 11.57 -24.38 14.83
CA SER A 149 10.94 -23.08 14.89
C SER A 149 9.45 -23.34 15.07
N PRO A 150 8.76 -22.69 16.03
CA PRO A 150 7.31 -22.83 16.21
C PRO A 150 6.52 -22.71 14.90
N LEU A 151 7.09 -21.99 13.92
CA LEU A 151 6.57 -21.80 12.57
C LEU A 151 6.50 -23.09 11.73
N GLU A 152 7.45 -24.01 11.90
CA GLU A 152 7.52 -25.25 11.13
C GLU A 152 6.48 -26.28 11.61
N SER A 153 6.22 -26.32 12.92
CA SER A 153 5.11 -27.09 13.49
C SER A 153 3.75 -26.57 13.01
N HIS A 154 3.58 -25.25 12.90
CA HIS A 154 2.36 -24.64 12.36
C HIS A 154 2.16 -24.94 10.87
N ARG A 155 3.23 -24.87 10.07
CA ARG A 155 3.18 -25.22 8.63
C ARG A 155 2.76 -26.67 8.39
N SER A 156 3.36 -27.61 9.13
CA SER A 156 2.99 -29.03 9.05
C SER A 156 1.52 -29.28 9.39
N ARG A 157 0.99 -28.57 10.40
CA ARG A 157 -0.43 -28.65 10.78
C ARG A 157 -1.36 -28.07 9.70
N ILE A 158 -1.00 -26.95 9.09
CA ILE A 158 -1.75 -26.35 7.97
C ILE A 158 -1.81 -27.33 6.79
N PHE A 159 -0.70 -28.01 6.48
CA PHE A 159 -0.66 -28.98 5.38
C PHE A 159 -1.47 -30.24 5.66
N ALA A 160 -1.43 -30.77 6.89
CA ALA A 160 -2.26 -31.91 7.28
C ALA A 160 -3.77 -31.62 7.11
N LEU A 161 -4.23 -30.43 7.53
CA LEU A 161 -5.63 -30.03 7.38
C LEU A 161 -6.02 -29.82 5.90
N ALA A 162 -5.09 -29.34 5.07
CA ALA A 162 -5.32 -29.24 3.64
C ALA A 162 -5.40 -30.62 2.96
N ASP A 163 -4.63 -31.61 3.42
CA ASP A 163 -4.68 -33.00 2.95
C ASP A 163 -5.99 -33.71 3.32
N GLU A 164 -6.62 -33.28 4.42
CA GLU A 164 -7.97 -33.69 4.82
C GLU A 164 -9.08 -33.06 3.94
N GLY A 165 -8.71 -32.20 2.98
CA GLY A 165 -9.64 -31.54 2.07
C GLY A 165 -10.30 -30.28 2.64
N CYS A 166 -9.80 -29.74 3.76
CA CYS A 166 -10.31 -28.50 4.31
C CYS A 166 -9.92 -27.31 3.42
N GLY A 167 -10.88 -26.44 3.11
CA GLY A 167 -10.60 -25.17 2.43
C GLY A 167 -9.84 -24.18 3.33
N ALA A 168 -9.13 -23.22 2.72
CA ALA A 168 -8.30 -22.25 3.43
C ALA A 168 -9.02 -21.50 4.56
N GLN A 169 -10.31 -21.19 4.38
CA GLN A 169 -11.16 -20.54 5.39
C GLN A 169 -11.39 -21.42 6.64
N ALA A 170 -11.62 -22.73 6.45
CA ALA A 170 -11.82 -23.66 7.55
C ALA A 170 -10.52 -23.89 8.33
N ILE A 171 -9.39 -23.95 7.61
CA ILE A 171 -8.05 -24.07 8.21
C ILE A 171 -7.74 -22.83 9.06
N ALA A 172 -8.00 -21.63 8.53
CA ALA A 172 -7.81 -20.36 9.24
C ALA A 172 -8.60 -20.31 10.55
N ALA A 173 -9.88 -20.71 10.52
CA ALA A 173 -10.73 -20.77 11.71
C ALA A 173 -10.20 -21.76 12.77
N SER A 174 -9.63 -22.90 12.34
CA SER A 174 -9.13 -23.94 13.24
C SER A 174 -7.73 -23.66 13.82
N THR A 175 -6.90 -22.91 13.10
CA THR A 175 -5.52 -22.59 13.48
C THR A 175 -5.37 -21.20 14.09
N GLY A 176 -6.39 -20.35 13.98
CA GLY A 176 -6.37 -18.98 14.50
C GLY A 176 -5.53 -18.01 13.67
N LEU A 177 -5.17 -18.39 12.43
CA LEU A 177 -4.37 -17.57 11.52
C LEU A 177 -5.27 -16.81 10.53
N PRO A 178 -4.85 -15.63 10.05
CA PRO A 178 -5.53 -14.93 8.96
C PRO A 178 -5.63 -15.80 7.70
N CYS A 179 -6.77 -15.76 7.01
CA CYS A 179 -6.99 -16.54 5.79
C CYS A 179 -5.92 -16.30 4.71
N GLY A 180 -5.42 -15.06 4.59
CA GLY A 180 -4.35 -14.71 3.64
C GLY A 180 -3.01 -15.40 3.94
N ASP A 181 -2.67 -15.57 5.22
CA ASP A 181 -1.43 -16.25 5.63
C ASP A 181 -1.52 -17.75 5.34
N VAL A 182 -2.70 -18.34 5.53
CA VAL A 182 -2.96 -19.75 5.17
C VAL A 182 -2.87 -19.94 3.66
N GLU A 183 -3.48 -19.06 2.86
CA GLU A 183 -3.37 -19.10 1.40
C GLU A 183 -1.92 -18.95 0.91
N LEU A 184 -1.15 -18.06 1.53
CA LEU A 184 0.28 -17.89 1.25
C LEU A 184 1.04 -19.19 1.55
N VAL A 185 0.84 -19.79 2.72
CA VAL A 185 1.49 -21.05 3.11
C VAL A 185 1.12 -22.19 2.16
N LEU A 186 -0.14 -22.27 1.73
CA LEU A 186 -0.59 -23.27 0.75
C LEU A 186 -0.02 -23.00 -0.65
N SER A 187 0.17 -21.74 -1.05
CA SER A 187 0.80 -21.39 -2.33
C SER A 187 2.27 -21.81 -2.40
N LEU A 188 2.97 -21.79 -1.26
CA LEU A 188 4.35 -22.28 -1.13
C LEU A 188 4.44 -23.80 -1.27
N ARG A 189 3.34 -24.53 -1.03
CA ARG A 189 3.29 -25.99 -1.19
C ARG A 189 3.13 -26.41 -2.64
N ALA A 190 2.57 -25.58 -3.51
CA ALA A 190 2.38 -25.90 -4.91
C ALA A 190 3.66 -25.57 -5.70
N PRO A 191 4.58 -26.52 -5.96
CA PRO A 191 5.51 -26.35 -7.06
C PRO A 191 4.68 -26.24 -8.33
N GLN A 192 4.82 -25.12 -9.03
CA GLN A 192 4.20 -24.89 -10.32
C GLN A 192 4.58 -26.04 -11.27
N ASN A 193 3.58 -26.82 -11.69
CA ASN A 193 3.59 -27.53 -12.96
C ASN A 193 2.72 -26.75 -13.94
#